data_AF-A0A7S4MNI8-F1
#
_entry.id   AF-A0A7S4MNI8-F1
#
_cell.length_a   1.000
_cell.length_b   1.000
_cell.length_c   1.000
_cell.angle_alpha   90.00
_cell.angle_beta   90.00
_cell.angle_gamma   90.00
#
_symmetry.space_group_name_H-M   'P 1'
#
loop_
_entity.id
_entity.type
_entity.pdbx_description
1 polymer ?
#
loop_
_entity_poly.entity_id
_entity_poly.type
_entity_poly.pdbx_seq_one_letter_code
_entity_poly.pdbx_strand_id
1 'polypeptide(L)'
;VRRETLPELRYYLKLNEEQLSLIEKDLEQYEDEQEAERIQNCFEQLDIDRMDNKLFEERMESILTANETTVRRSPESPSARRCRSVPRNFAPSSSKRVWQLRNLEDLKLLRELSRGSSSAVWKAQLGEHVIVAKQYYSSTAVTRKLILEKIKF
;
A
#
# COMPACT_ATOMS: atom_id res chain seq x y z
N VAL A 1 -21.40 3.85 39.48
CA VAL A 1 -22.33 2.93 40.19
C VAL A 1 -22.15 1.57 39.56
N ARG A 2 -21.87 0.50 40.32
CA ARG A 2 -21.69 -0.83 39.72
C ARG A 2 -23.07 -1.39 39.35
N ARG A 3 -23.23 -1.96 38.15
CA ARG A 3 -24.51 -2.54 37.67
C ARG A 3 -25.13 -3.53 38.68
N GLU A 4 -24.28 -4.19 39.47
CA GLU A 4 -24.65 -5.10 40.57
C GLU A 4 -25.53 -4.46 41.66
N THR A 5 -25.50 -3.12 41.82
CA THR A 5 -26.25 -2.40 42.86
C THR A 5 -27.62 -1.87 42.38
N LEU A 6 -27.95 -1.99 41.10
CA LEU A 6 -29.21 -1.50 40.52
C LEU A 6 -30.47 -2.17 41.11
N PRO A 7 -30.50 -3.49 41.38
CA PRO A 7 -31.66 -4.14 41.99
C PRO A 7 -31.92 -3.67 43.43
N GLU A 8 -30.85 -3.41 44.19
CA GLU A 8 -30.94 -2.88 45.55
C GLU A 8 -31.45 -1.43 45.54
N LEU A 9 -30.96 -0.61 44.61
CA LEU A 9 -31.42 0.77 44.41
C LEU A 9 -32.90 0.83 43.98
N ARG A 10 -33.39 -0.10 43.16
CA ARG A 10 -34.83 -0.23 42.84
C ARG A 10 -35.67 -0.33 44.11
N TYR A 11 -35.25 -1.19 45.03
CA TYR A 11 -35.95 -1.45 46.28
C TYR A 11 -35.96 -0.23 47.20
N TYR A 12 -34.81 0.43 47.38
CA TYR A 12 -34.69 1.58 48.29
C TYR A 12 -35.29 2.87 47.74
N LEU A 13 -35.23 3.10 46.43
CA LEU A 13 -35.71 4.32 45.79
C LEU A 13 -37.14 4.22 45.25
N LYS A 14 -37.78 3.05 45.33
CA LYS A 14 -39.12 2.78 44.78
C LYS A 14 -39.26 3.22 43.32
N LEU A 15 -38.23 2.93 42.52
CA LEU A 15 -38.19 3.32 41.11
C LEU A 15 -39.22 2.50 40.31
N ASN A 16 -39.94 3.18 39.43
CA ASN A 16 -40.81 2.53 38.46
C ASN A 16 -39.98 1.88 37.34
N GLU A 17 -40.56 0.90 36.65
CA GLU A 17 -39.87 0.13 35.60
C GLU A 17 -39.36 1.00 34.45
N GLU A 18 -40.09 2.07 34.11
CA GLU A 18 -39.68 3.08 33.12
C GLU A 18 -38.49 3.92 33.57
N GLN A 19 -38.38 4.22 34.87
CA GLN A 19 -37.26 5.00 35.40
C GLN A 19 -36.00 4.15 35.48
N LEU A 20 -36.17 2.85 35.75
CA LEU A 20 -35.07 1.90 35.86
C LEU A 20 -34.47 1.61 34.48
N SER A 21 -35.30 1.44 33.45
CA SER A 21 -34.83 1.27 32.07
C SER A 21 -34.13 2.52 31.54
N LEU A 22 -34.58 3.72 31.92
CA LEU A 22 -33.89 4.97 31.59
C LEU A 22 -32.49 5.01 32.21
N ILE A 23 -32.37 4.67 33.51
CA ILE A 23 -31.09 4.64 34.23
C ILE A 23 -30.14 3.58 33.65
N GLU A 24 -30.66 2.41 33.29
CA GLU A 24 -29.87 1.35 32.64
C GLU A 24 -29.31 1.81 31.29
N LYS A 25 -30.13 2.48 30.49
CA LYS A 25 -29.72 3.04 29.20
C LYS A 25 -28.69 4.16 29.36
N ASP A 26 -28.88 5.04 30.33
CA ASP A 26 -27.94 6.13 30.61
C ASP A 26 -26.59 5.57 31.11
N LEU A 27 -26.60 4.50 31.91
CA LEU A 27 -25.38 3.82 32.35
C LEU A 27 -24.64 3.13 31.20
N GLU A 28 -25.38 2.49 30.29
CA GLU A 28 -24.80 1.86 29.10
C GLU A 28 -24.15 2.89 28.18
N GLN A 29 -24.83 4.01 27.91
CA GLN A 29 -24.26 5.11 27.14
C GLN A 29 -23.01 5.70 27.79
N TYR A 30 -23.02 5.88 29.11
CA TYR A 30 -21.87 6.41 29.83
C TYR A 30 -20.67 5.44 29.80
N GLU A 31 -20.91 4.14 29.88
CA GLU A 31 -19.86 3.12 29.73
C GLU A 31 -19.27 3.13 28.32
N ASP A 32 -20.11 3.24 27.29
CA ASP A 32 -19.67 3.37 25.89
C ASP A 32 -18.83 4.64 25.65
N GLU A 33 -19.25 5.78 26.20
CA GLU A 33 -18.52 7.05 26.11
C GLU A 33 -17.15 6.95 26.79
N GLN A 34 -17.08 6.34 27.98
CA GLN A 34 -15.80 6.14 28.69
C GLN A 34 -14.87 5.17 27.94
N GLU A 35 -15.41 4.12 27.34
CA GLU A 35 -14.61 3.18 26.55
C GLU A 35 -14.09 3.85 25.26
N ALA A 36 -14.93 4.64 24.58
CA ALA A 36 -14.52 5.43 23.43
C ALA A 36 -13.39 6.42 23.78
N GLU A 37 -13.52 7.15 24.90
CA GLU A 37 -12.50 8.09 25.37
C GLU A 37 -11.19 7.37 25.73
N ARG A 38 -11.27 6.19 26.36
CA ARG A 38 -10.09 5.35 26.63
C ARG A 38 -9.40 4.90 25.35
N ILE A 39 -10.16 4.43 24.37
CA ILE A 39 -9.62 3.97 23.08
C ILE A 39 -8.96 5.14 22.36
N GLN A 40 -9.61 6.30 22.31
CA GLN A 40 -9.07 7.50 21.68
C GLN A 40 -7.77 7.95 22.35
N ASN A 41 -7.73 8.02 23.68
CA ASN A 41 -6.52 8.34 24.43
C ASN A 41 -5.38 7.34 24.17
N CYS A 42 -5.70 6.05 23.98
CA CYS A 42 -4.72 5.03 23.61
C CYS A 42 -4.14 5.29 22.22
N PHE A 43 -4.98 5.65 21.23
CA PHE A 43 -4.50 6.01 19.89
C PHE A 43 -3.67 7.28 19.88
N GLU A 44 -4.06 8.31 20.64
CA GLU A 44 -3.27 9.54 20.78
C GLU A 44 -1.91 9.27 21.44
N GLN A 45 -1.84 8.39 22.45
CA GLN A 45 -0.59 7.97 23.08
C GLN A 45 0.32 7.16 22.16
N LEU A 46 -0.26 6.39 21.23
CA LEU A 46 0.52 5.63 20.26
C LEU A 46 1.22 6.53 19.23
N ASP A 47 0.86 7.82 19.16
CA ASP A 47 1.52 8.89 18.38
C ASP A 47 1.88 8.41 16.95
N ILE A 48 0.99 7.59 16.37
CA ILE A 48 1.24 6.78 15.16
C ILE A 48 1.56 7.70 13.99
N ASP A 49 0.81 8.79 13.85
CA ASP A 49 1.02 9.79 12.80
C ASP A 49 2.40 10.45 12.92
N ARG A 50 2.91 10.66 14.13
CA ARG A 50 4.24 11.22 14.35
C ARG A 50 5.33 10.19 14.05
N MET A 51 5.11 8.92 14.39
CA MET A 51 6.03 7.84 14.06
C MET A 51 6.11 7.62 12.54
N ASP A 52 4.97 7.66 11.85
CA ASP A 52 4.90 7.53 10.39
C ASP A 52 5.59 8.70 9.69
N ASN A 53 5.39 9.93 10.19
CA ASN A 53 6.09 11.11 9.68
C ASN A 53 7.62 11.02 9.86
N LYS A 54 8.10 10.54 11.02
CA LYS A 54 9.54 10.31 11.23
C LYS A 54 10.11 9.27 10.28
N LEU A 55 9.42 8.14 10.12
CA LEU A 55 9.84 7.09 9.16
C LEU A 55 9.87 7.61 7.72
N PHE A 56 8.92 8.48 7.36
CA PHE A 56 8.90 9.13 6.06
C PHE A 56 10.10 10.07 5.88
N GLU A 57 10.39 10.92 6.87
CA GLU A 57 11.54 11.83 6.87
C GLU A 57 12.86 11.06 6.75
N GLU A 58 13.08 10.01 7.55
CA GLU A 58 14.28 9.16 7.50
C GLU A 58 14.47 8.51 6.12
N ARG A 59 13.38 8.01 5.51
CA ARG A 59 13.44 7.44 4.15
C ARG A 59 13.72 8.50 3.09
N MET A 60 13.15 9.69 3.22
CA MET A 60 13.40 10.80 2.31
C MET A 60 14.86 11.25 2.39
N GLU A 61 15.41 11.39 3.59
CA GLU A 61 16.81 11.73 3.82
C GLU A 61 17.75 10.67 3.22
N SER A 62 17.43 9.39 3.38
CA SER A 62 18.18 8.29 2.74
C SER A 62 18.16 8.37 1.21
N ILE A 63 17.02 8.72 0.62
CA ILE A 63 16.90 8.89 -0.85
C ILE A 63 17.68 10.11 -1.32
N LEU A 64 17.61 11.23 -0.59
CA LEU A 64 18.31 12.46 -0.92
C LEU A 64 19.83 12.28 -0.86
N THR A 65 20.34 11.67 0.21
CA THR A 65 21.77 11.36 0.37
C THR A 65 22.27 10.40 -0.71
N ALA A 66 21.50 9.36 -1.03
CA ALA A 66 21.84 8.43 -2.12
C ALA A 66 21.92 9.11 -3.50
N ASN A 67 21.15 10.18 -3.72
CA ASN A 67 21.09 10.91 -4.98
C ASN A 67 21.85 12.25 -4.99
N GLU A 68 22.49 12.64 -3.87
CA GLU A 68 23.22 13.90 -3.72
C GLU A 68 24.35 14.04 -4.75
N THR A 69 25.01 12.93 -5.08
CA THR A 69 26.07 12.84 -6.10
C THR A 69 25.53 13.02 -7.53
N THR A 70 24.24 12.75 -7.77
CA THR A 70 23.56 12.90 -9.05
C THR A 70 23.08 14.34 -9.28
N VAL A 71 22.69 15.03 -8.20
CA VAL A 71 22.16 16.41 -8.25
C VAL A 71 23.29 17.45 -8.28
N ARG A 72 24.44 17.21 -7.63
CA ARG A 72 25.56 18.16 -7.59
C ARG A 72 26.45 18.21 -8.83
N ARG A 73 26.24 17.36 -9.83
CA ARG A 73 26.92 17.51 -11.13
C ARG A 73 26.22 18.54 -12.00
N SER A 74 26.30 19.82 -11.59
CA SER A 74 26.21 20.93 -12.53
C SER A 74 27.51 20.92 -13.35
N PRO A 75 27.47 20.71 -14.68
CA PRO A 75 28.67 20.86 -15.48
C PRO A 75 28.92 22.35 -15.68
N GLU A 76 30.02 22.84 -15.10
CA GLU A 76 30.64 24.09 -15.52
C GLU A 76 30.79 24.08 -17.04
N SER A 77 30.10 25.01 -17.69
CA SER A 77 30.25 25.21 -19.12
C SER A 77 31.68 25.64 -19.43
N PRO A 78 32.28 25.07 -20.49
CA PRO A 78 32.79 25.98 -21.50
C PRO A 78 32.34 25.57 -22.89
N SER A 79 32.13 26.60 -23.71
CA SER A 79 32.19 26.55 -25.17
C SER A 79 31.05 25.82 -25.88
N ALA A 80 30.13 26.63 -26.40
CA ALA A 80 29.27 26.34 -27.55
C ALA A 80 29.99 25.48 -28.60
N ARG A 81 29.67 24.18 -28.65
CA ARG A 81 29.93 23.31 -29.79
C ARG A 81 28.63 22.59 -30.13
N ARG A 82 28.04 23.04 -31.25
CA ARG A 82 26.99 22.44 -32.09
C ARG A 82 26.38 21.16 -31.54
N CYS A 83 25.06 21.18 -31.34
CA CYS A 83 24.21 20.01 -31.13
C CYS A 83 24.61 18.85 -32.06
N ARG A 84 25.47 17.96 -31.55
CA ARG A 84 25.74 16.67 -32.15
C ARG A 84 24.87 15.68 -31.41
N SER A 85 23.98 15.06 -32.17
CA SER A 85 23.15 13.92 -31.80
C SER A 85 23.81 13.04 -30.73
N VAL A 86 23.10 12.87 -29.63
CA VAL A 86 23.38 11.98 -28.50
C VAL A 86 24.16 10.73 -28.92
N PRO A 87 25.29 10.37 -28.26
CA PRO A 87 25.93 9.09 -28.45
C PRO A 87 24.93 7.98 -28.08
N ARG A 88 24.59 7.15 -29.07
CA ARG A 88 23.50 6.15 -29.03
C ARG A 88 23.69 5.00 -28.02
N ASN A 89 24.70 5.07 -27.15
CA ASN A 89 25.16 3.96 -26.32
C ASN A 89 25.34 4.37 -24.84
N PHE A 90 24.32 4.97 -24.23
CA PHE A 90 24.11 4.79 -22.79
C PHE A 90 23.08 3.67 -22.64
N ALA A 91 23.56 2.42 -22.64
CA ALA A 91 22.78 1.34 -22.07
C ALA A 91 22.95 1.45 -20.55
N PRO A 92 21.94 1.90 -19.78
CA PRO A 92 21.96 1.58 -18.35
C PRO A 92 22.10 0.06 -18.29
N SER A 93 23.09 -0.43 -17.56
CA SER A 93 23.22 -1.85 -17.24
C SER A 93 22.00 -2.24 -16.42
N SER A 94 20.88 -2.46 -17.10
CA SER A 94 19.69 -3.07 -16.54
C SER A 94 20.13 -4.46 -16.13
N SER A 95 20.48 -4.61 -14.85
CA SER A 95 20.62 -5.91 -14.23
C SER A 95 19.24 -6.56 -14.33
N LYS A 96 18.98 -7.21 -15.46
CA LYS A 96 17.77 -7.98 -15.69
C LYS A 96 17.83 -9.15 -14.72
N ARG A 97 17.25 -8.96 -13.53
CA ARG A 97 16.97 -10.09 -12.65
C ARG A 97 15.87 -10.89 -13.33
N VAL A 98 16.23 -12.07 -13.82
CA VAL A 98 15.29 -13.02 -14.39
C VAL A 98 14.73 -13.82 -13.22
N TRP A 99 13.45 -13.63 -12.93
CA TRP A 99 12.75 -14.40 -11.90
C TRP A 99 12.08 -15.57 -12.60
N GLN A 100 12.52 -16.79 -12.28
CA GLN A 100 11.83 -17.98 -12.74
C GLN A 100 10.64 -18.22 -11.83
N LEU A 101 9.44 -17.88 -12.31
CA LEU A 101 8.19 -18.15 -11.61
C LEU A 101 7.99 -19.66 -11.56
N ARG A 102 7.95 -20.24 -10.35
CA ARG A 102 7.66 -21.67 -10.16
C ARG A 102 6.17 -21.95 -10.32
N ASN A 103 5.32 -21.01 -9.86
CA ASN A 103 3.88 -21.02 -10.06
C ASN A 103 3.39 -19.70 -10.65
N LEU A 104 2.45 -19.78 -11.59
CA LEU A 104 1.80 -18.59 -12.18
C LEU A 104 0.83 -17.91 -11.21
N GLU A 105 0.40 -18.61 -10.15
CA GLU A 105 -0.46 -18.09 -9.09
C GLU A 105 0.21 -17.00 -8.26
N ASP A 106 1.55 -16.97 -8.25
CA ASP A 106 2.32 -15.97 -7.52
C ASP A 106 2.22 -14.58 -8.14
N LEU A 107 1.84 -14.48 -9.43
CA LEU A 107 1.71 -13.22 -10.15
C LEU A 107 0.25 -12.76 -10.22
N LYS A 108 -0.11 -11.78 -9.39
CA LYS A 108 -1.45 -11.16 -9.38
C LYS A 108 -1.42 -9.80 -10.05
N LEU A 109 -2.18 -9.61 -11.13
CA LEU A 109 -2.36 -8.30 -11.75
C LEU A 109 -3.37 -7.48 -10.92
N LEU A 110 -2.93 -6.35 -10.37
CA LEU A 110 -3.76 -5.54 -9.46
C LEU A 110 -4.49 -4.42 -10.20
N ARG A 111 -3.75 -3.62 -10.99
CA ARG A 111 -4.31 -2.44 -11.66
C ARG A 111 -3.65 -2.20 -13.01
N GLU A 112 -4.44 -1.95 -14.04
CA GLU A 112 -3.94 -1.50 -15.34
C GLU A 112 -3.47 -0.04 -15.22
N LEU A 113 -2.22 0.22 -15.57
CA LEU A 113 -1.62 1.55 -15.55
C LEU A 113 -1.71 2.22 -16.92
N SER A 114 -1.52 1.46 -17.99
CA SER A 114 -1.68 1.94 -19.36
C SER A 114 -1.90 0.80 -20.34
N ARG A 115 -2.60 1.11 -21.44
CA ARG A 115 -2.90 0.15 -22.51
C ARG A 115 -2.48 0.70 -23.86
N GLY A 116 -1.65 -0.07 -24.54
CA GLY A 116 -1.33 0.10 -25.95
C GLY A 116 -2.04 -0.95 -26.81
N SER A 117 -1.90 -0.82 -28.13
CA SER A 117 -2.50 -1.73 -29.10
C SER A 117 -1.98 -3.17 -29.03
N SER A 118 -0.72 -3.36 -28.61
CA SER A 118 -0.04 -4.67 -28.55
C SER A 118 0.49 -5.04 -27.17
N SER A 119 0.27 -4.20 -26.16
CA SER A 119 0.70 -4.47 -24.78
C SER A 119 -0.09 -3.66 -23.76
N ALA A 120 -0.16 -4.15 -22.53
CA ALA A 120 -0.64 -3.41 -21.38
C ALA A 120 0.41 -3.40 -20.26
N VAL A 121 0.46 -2.31 -19.51
CA VAL A 121 1.31 -2.16 -18.34
C VAL A 121 0.43 -2.24 -17.11
N TRP A 122 0.86 -3.06 -16.16
CA TRP A 122 0.13 -3.39 -14.95
C TRP A 122 0.98 -3.10 -13.72
N LYS A 123 0.32 -2.64 -12.65
CA LYS A 123 0.79 -2.86 -11.30
C LYS A 123 0.47 -4.30 -10.94
N ALA A 124 1.48 -5.10 -10.65
CA ALA A 124 1.33 -6.50 -10.31
C ALA A 124 1.97 -6.79 -8.95
N GLN A 125 1.48 -7.81 -8.28
CA GLN A 125 2.07 -8.37 -7.08
C GLN A 125 2.71 -9.71 -7.43
N LEU A 126 3.95 -9.90 -7.00
CA LEU A 126 4.69 -11.14 -7.11
C LEU A 126 5.16 -11.58 -5.72
N GLY A 127 4.44 -12.52 -5.11
CA GLY A 127 4.62 -12.86 -3.69
C GLY A 127 4.40 -11.63 -2.79
N GLU A 128 5.42 -11.23 -2.04
CA GLU A 128 5.40 -10.04 -1.18
C GLU A 128 5.78 -8.74 -1.90
N HIS A 129 6.24 -8.82 -3.16
CA HIS A 129 6.74 -7.66 -3.88
C HIS A 129 5.68 -7.05 -4.81
N VAL A 130 5.62 -5.72 -4.85
CA VAL A 130 4.84 -4.97 -5.84
C VAL A 130 5.76 -4.55 -6.98
N ILE A 131 5.44 -4.99 -8.20
CA ILE A 131 6.22 -4.77 -9.41
C ILE A 131 5.38 -4.11 -10.51
N VAL A 132 6.06 -3.55 -11.50
CA VAL A 132 5.43 -3.11 -12.76
C VAL A 132 5.64 -4.20 -13.80
N ALA A 133 4.55 -4.82 -14.25
CA ALA A 133 4.56 -5.88 -15.24
C ALA A 133 4.08 -5.34 -16.59
N LYS A 134 4.73 -5.77 -17.69
CA LYS A 134 4.29 -5.45 -19.05
C LYS A 134 3.83 -6.73 -19.74
N GLN A 135 2.53 -6.80 -20.03
CA GLN A 135 1.91 -7.90 -20.75
C GLN A 135 1.92 -7.60 -22.24
N TYR A 136 2.47 -8.50 -23.05
CA TYR A 136 2.45 -8.38 -24.51
C TYR A 136 1.31 -9.25 -25.08
N TYR A 137 0.42 -8.65 -25.85
CA TYR A 137 -0.64 -9.34 -26.57
C TYR A 137 -0.09 -9.75 -27.94
N SER A 138 0.41 -10.98 -28.05
CA SER A 138 0.85 -11.50 -29.35
C SER A 138 -0.20 -12.43 -29.94
N SER A 139 -0.65 -12.13 -31.16
CA SER A 139 -1.44 -13.06 -31.99
C SER A 139 -0.65 -14.33 -32.33
N THR A 140 0.69 -14.31 -32.25
CA THR A 140 1.56 -15.47 -32.53
C THR A 140 1.73 -16.43 -31.35
N ALA A 141 1.32 -16.04 -30.13
CA ALA A 141 1.38 -16.94 -28.98
C ALA A 141 0.29 -18.02 -29.03
N VAL A 142 -0.88 -17.66 -29.57
CA VAL A 142 -2.00 -18.59 -29.82
C VAL A 142 -1.63 -19.61 -30.89
N THR A 143 -0.94 -19.18 -31.95
CA THR A 143 -0.48 -20.09 -33.01
C THR A 143 0.60 -21.06 -32.53
N ARG A 144 1.52 -20.66 -31.63
CA ARG A 144 2.50 -21.60 -31.04
C ARG A 144 1.86 -22.70 -30.19
N LYS A 145 0.85 -22.38 -29.37
CA LYS A 145 0.09 -23.43 -28.63
C LYS A 145 -0.63 -24.37 -29.59
N LEU A 146 -1.30 -23.83 -30.62
CA LEU A 146 -1.98 -24.63 -31.64
C LEU A 146 -1.03 -25.50 -32.48
N ILE A 147 0.21 -25.02 -32.73
CA ILE A 147 1.24 -25.80 -33.42
C ILE A 147 1.77 -26.92 -32.53
N LEU A 148 1.99 -26.65 -31.23
CA LEU A 148 2.43 -27.68 -30.28
C LEU A 148 1.38 -28.78 -30.05
N GLU A 149 0.08 -28.44 -30.01
CA GLU A 149 -1.00 -29.45 -29.95
C GLU A 149 -1.08 -30.32 -31.21
N LYS A 150 -0.68 -29.78 -32.37
CA LYS A 150 -0.66 -30.49 -33.66
C LYS A 150 0.56 -31.38 -33.85
N ILE A 151 1.65 -31.13 -33.12
CA ILE A 151 2.83 -31.99 -33.13
C ILE A 151 2.61 -33.06 -32.05
N LYS A 152 1.94 -34.16 -32.41
CA LYS A 152 2.01 -35.42 -31.67
C LYS A 152 3.04 -36.32 -32.35
N PHE A 153 3.93 -36.92 -31.55
CA PHE A 153 4.73 -38.08 -31.96
C PHE A 153 3.83 -39.32 -32.08
#